data_AF-A0A7K6ZBZ7-F1
#
_entry.id   AF-A0A7K6ZBZ7-F1
#
_cell.length_a   1.000
_cell.length_b   1.000
_cell.length_c   1.000
_cell.angle_alpha   90.00
_cell.angle_beta   90.00
_cell.angle_gamma   90.00
#
_symmetry.space_group_name_H-M   'P 1'
#
loop_
_entity.id
_entity.type
_entity.pdbx_description
1 polymer ?
#
loop_
_entity_poly.entity_id
_entity_poly.type
_entity_poly.pdbx_seq_one_letter_code
_entity_poly.pdbx_strand_id
1 'polypeptide(L)'
;GPREEIVYVPCIYRNTGRKKPDFLATVDVNPKSPHYCQVIHRLAMPNLGDELHHSGWNACSSCFGDATKKRNRLILPSLISSRIYVVDVGTDLRAPRLFKVVNPEDVFWKCNLGYPHTSHCLGSGEIMISTLGDPAGSGKGGFILLDGETFEIKGNWEKGDKVPPMGYDFWYQPRHNVLISTEWGIPKCLGYGFDPNDLKKGRYGRRLNVWDWTTHTYVQAIDVGEDAAPLEIRFLHNPDAAEGFVGCTISSAIHRFYKTERGDWAAEKVIQVPSKKVEGWLLPEMPGFITDILISLDDR
;
A
#
# COMPACT_ATOMS: atom_id res chain seq x y z
N GLY A 1 -22.06 0.72 -10.41
CA GLY A 1 -22.46 -0.70 -10.22
C GLY A 1 -23.46 -0.80 -9.09
N PRO A 2 -23.90 -2.02 -8.72
CA PRO A 2 -24.62 -2.23 -7.47
C PRO A 2 -23.82 -1.71 -6.27
N ARG A 3 -24.51 -1.35 -5.19
CA ARG A 3 -23.84 -1.02 -3.92
C ARG A 3 -23.25 -2.28 -3.28
N GLU A 4 -22.14 -2.12 -2.58
CA GLU A 4 -21.52 -3.15 -1.78
C GLU A 4 -22.45 -3.63 -0.65
N GLU A 5 -22.44 -4.93 -0.39
CA GLU A 5 -23.21 -5.52 0.71
C GLU A 5 -22.34 -6.02 1.86
N ILE A 6 -21.03 -6.16 1.63
CA ILE A 6 -20.05 -6.60 2.63
C ILE A 6 -18.75 -5.82 2.49
N VAL A 7 -17.99 -5.73 3.58
CA VAL A 7 -16.63 -5.18 3.61
C VAL A 7 -15.70 -6.15 4.32
N TYR A 8 -14.49 -6.33 3.79
CA TYR A 8 -13.42 -7.08 4.45
C TYR A 8 -12.48 -6.11 5.15
N VAL A 9 -12.18 -6.38 6.43
CA VAL A 9 -11.36 -5.47 7.26
C VAL A 9 -10.22 -6.26 7.90
N PRO A 10 -8.96 -5.99 7.53
CA PRO A 10 -7.80 -6.49 8.26
C PRO A 10 -7.84 -6.00 9.72
N CYS A 11 -7.66 -6.90 10.68
CA CYS A 11 -7.72 -6.58 12.10
C CYS A 11 -6.48 -7.13 12.81
N ILE A 12 -5.79 -6.27 13.55
CA ILE A 12 -4.50 -6.60 14.16
C ILE A 12 -4.59 -6.75 15.68
N TYR A 13 -3.76 -7.66 16.22
CA TYR A 13 -3.51 -7.78 17.66
C TYR A 13 -2.08 -7.44 18.06
N ARG A 14 -1.16 -7.27 17.10
CA ARG A 14 0.21 -6.82 17.40
C ARG A 14 0.17 -5.53 18.24
N ASN A 15 1.04 -5.46 19.24
CA ASN A 15 1.15 -4.34 20.19
C ASN A 15 -0.08 -4.06 21.06
N THR A 16 -1.08 -4.95 21.10
CA THR A 16 -2.25 -4.82 22.00
C THR A 16 -2.10 -5.57 23.33
N GLY A 17 -0.97 -6.27 23.53
CA GLY A 17 -0.74 -7.19 24.65
C GLY A 17 -1.47 -8.54 24.54
N ARG A 18 -2.30 -8.73 23.50
CA ARG A 18 -3.01 -9.99 23.25
C ARG A 18 -2.16 -10.91 22.36
N LYS A 19 -1.83 -12.10 22.85
CA LYS A 19 -1.13 -13.15 22.09
C LYS A 19 -2.09 -13.92 21.18
N LYS A 20 -2.68 -13.23 20.19
CA LYS A 20 -3.58 -13.80 19.19
C LYS A 20 -3.14 -13.43 17.78
N PRO A 21 -3.40 -14.28 16.78
CA PRO A 21 -3.09 -13.95 15.40
C PRO A 21 -4.03 -12.86 14.91
N ASP A 22 -3.53 -12.05 13.99
CA ASP A 22 -4.36 -11.10 13.25
C ASP A 22 -5.45 -11.86 12.47
N PHE A 23 -6.51 -11.17 12.05
CA PHE A 23 -7.62 -11.82 11.37
C PHE A 23 -8.27 -10.89 10.34
N LEU A 24 -8.97 -11.47 9.37
CA LEU A 24 -9.81 -10.75 8.43
C LEU A 24 -11.26 -10.79 8.92
N ALA A 25 -11.83 -9.63 9.23
CA ALA A 25 -13.26 -9.51 9.53
C ALA A 25 -14.06 -9.42 8.23
N THR A 26 -15.23 -10.06 8.17
CA THR A 26 -16.26 -9.77 7.18
C THR A 26 -17.40 -9.05 7.87
N VAL A 27 -17.72 -7.84 7.40
CA VAL A 27 -18.75 -6.96 7.95
C VAL A 27 -19.90 -6.90 6.97
N ASP A 28 -21.13 -7.10 7.44
CA ASP A 28 -22.32 -6.86 6.62
C ASP A 28 -22.65 -5.36 6.63
N VAL A 29 -22.69 -4.76 5.44
CA VAL A 29 -22.98 -3.33 5.25
C VAL A 29 -24.26 -3.10 4.43
N ASN A 30 -25.05 -4.15 4.19
CA ASN A 30 -26.35 -4.01 3.54
C ASN A 30 -27.39 -3.48 4.55
N PRO A 31 -27.96 -2.27 4.37
CA PRO A 31 -28.94 -1.71 5.31
C PRO A 31 -30.23 -2.51 5.46
N LYS A 32 -30.49 -3.45 4.54
CA LYS A 32 -31.66 -4.34 4.58
C LYS A 32 -31.36 -5.67 5.30
N SER A 33 -30.11 -5.95 5.64
CA SER A 33 -29.71 -7.19 6.32
C SER A 33 -30.06 -7.12 7.81
N PRO A 34 -30.55 -8.22 8.43
CA PRO A 34 -30.68 -8.29 9.89
C PRO A 34 -29.33 -8.22 10.63
N HIS A 35 -28.22 -8.35 9.90
CA HIS A 35 -26.85 -8.25 10.42
C HIS A 35 -26.15 -6.94 10.05
N TYR A 36 -26.87 -5.92 9.59
CA TYR A 36 -26.29 -4.63 9.21
C TYR A 36 -25.38 -4.06 10.31
N CYS A 37 -24.18 -3.62 9.91
CA CYS A 37 -23.10 -3.13 10.78
C CYS A 37 -22.56 -4.17 11.79
N GLN A 38 -22.71 -5.47 11.52
CA GLN A 38 -22.15 -6.53 12.36
C GLN A 38 -21.01 -7.25 11.66
N VAL A 39 -20.04 -7.73 12.46
CA VAL A 39 -19.04 -8.69 12.00
C VAL A 39 -19.70 -10.06 11.90
N ILE A 40 -19.90 -10.55 10.69
CA ILE A 40 -20.58 -11.81 10.39
C ILE A 40 -19.60 -13.00 10.27
N HIS A 41 -18.31 -12.73 10.06
CA HIS A 41 -17.28 -13.76 10.00
C HIS A 41 -15.91 -13.22 10.41
N ARG A 42 -15.06 -14.08 10.97
CA ARG A 42 -13.67 -13.78 11.32
C ARG A 42 -12.78 -14.93 10.84
N LEU A 43 -11.93 -14.65 9.86
CA LEU A 43 -10.89 -15.58 9.43
C LEU A 43 -9.58 -15.26 10.17
N ALA A 44 -9.24 -16.04 11.20
CA ALA A 44 -7.97 -15.91 11.90
C ALA A 44 -6.81 -16.35 11.00
N MET A 45 -5.72 -15.57 10.99
CA MET A 45 -4.48 -15.97 10.35
C MET A 45 -3.78 -17.06 11.16
N PRO A 46 -2.96 -17.91 10.52
CA PRO A 46 -2.30 -19.02 11.21
C PRO A 46 -1.15 -18.59 12.13
N ASN A 47 -0.60 -17.38 11.98
CA ASN A 47 0.61 -16.95 12.68
C ASN A 47 0.41 -15.70 13.55
N LEU A 48 1.28 -15.54 14.55
CA LEU A 48 1.34 -14.35 15.41
C LEU A 48 2.28 -13.30 14.81
N GLY A 49 2.00 -12.03 15.12
CA GLY A 49 2.93 -10.92 14.86
C GLY A 49 3.08 -10.55 13.39
N ASP A 50 2.07 -10.84 12.56
CA ASP A 50 2.06 -10.52 11.13
C ASP A 50 1.99 -9.01 10.87
N GLU A 51 1.10 -8.32 11.57
CA GLU A 51 0.67 -6.96 11.27
C GLU A 51 0.04 -6.88 9.87
N LEU A 52 -1.15 -7.47 9.72
CA LEU A 52 -1.98 -7.22 8.55
C LEU A 52 -2.23 -5.71 8.41
N HIS A 53 -2.01 -5.15 7.23
CA HIS A 53 -2.08 -3.70 7.05
C HIS A 53 -2.95 -3.33 5.84
N HIS A 54 -2.42 -3.47 4.64
CA HIS A 54 -3.13 -3.23 3.39
C HIS A 54 -3.73 -4.52 2.81
N SER A 55 -4.69 -4.36 1.91
CA SER A 55 -5.26 -5.46 1.15
C SER A 55 -5.53 -5.05 -0.28
N GLY A 56 -5.48 -6.03 -1.19
CA GLY A 56 -5.73 -5.82 -2.61
C GLY A 56 -6.38 -7.04 -3.24
N TRP A 57 -6.88 -6.86 -4.45
CA TRP A 57 -7.56 -7.92 -5.20
C TRP A 57 -6.61 -8.58 -6.19
N ASN A 58 -6.76 -9.90 -6.41
CA ASN A 58 -6.00 -10.60 -7.45
C ASN A 58 -6.31 -10.11 -8.87
N ALA A 59 -7.54 -9.65 -9.10
CA ALA A 59 -7.99 -9.12 -10.38
C ALA A 59 -8.94 -7.93 -10.18
N CYS A 60 -8.90 -7.00 -11.12
CA CYS A 60 -9.69 -5.77 -11.09
C CYS A 60 -9.95 -5.25 -12.50
N SER A 61 -10.47 -4.02 -12.60
CA SER A 61 -10.69 -3.32 -13.87
C SER A 61 -9.45 -3.22 -14.74
N SER A 62 -8.23 -3.33 -14.19
CA SER A 62 -7.00 -3.40 -14.98
C SER A 62 -6.96 -4.61 -15.92
N CYS A 63 -7.66 -5.71 -15.60
CA CYS A 63 -7.80 -6.89 -16.46
C CYS A 63 -8.95 -6.74 -17.50
N PHE A 64 -9.36 -5.51 -17.81
CA PHE A 64 -10.47 -5.25 -18.74
C PHE A 64 -10.25 -5.97 -20.08
N GLY A 65 -11.29 -6.68 -20.55
CA GLY A 65 -11.25 -7.45 -21.79
C GLY A 65 -10.86 -8.93 -21.62
N ASP A 66 -10.32 -9.33 -20.46
CA ASP A 66 -10.02 -10.73 -20.16
C ASP A 66 -11.11 -11.36 -19.29
N ALA A 67 -12.06 -12.05 -19.92
CA ALA A 67 -13.17 -12.73 -19.25
C ALA A 67 -12.74 -13.95 -18.41
N THR A 68 -11.49 -14.42 -18.55
CA THR A 68 -10.98 -15.54 -17.76
C THR A 68 -10.62 -15.12 -16.34
N LYS A 69 -10.32 -13.82 -16.12
CA LYS A 69 -9.92 -13.29 -14.82
C LYS A 69 -11.13 -13.03 -13.94
N LYS A 70 -10.99 -13.34 -12.64
CA LYS A 70 -12.04 -13.20 -11.64
C LYS A 70 -11.47 -12.54 -10.38
N ARG A 71 -12.17 -11.54 -9.87
CA ARG A 71 -11.93 -10.96 -8.55
C ARG A 71 -12.51 -11.91 -7.50
N ASN A 72 -11.70 -12.86 -7.05
CA ASN A 72 -12.14 -13.92 -6.13
C ASN A 72 -11.09 -14.30 -5.08
N ARG A 73 -9.94 -13.59 -5.07
CA ARG A 73 -8.92 -13.73 -4.05
C ARG A 73 -8.55 -12.37 -3.50
N LEU A 74 -8.49 -12.28 -2.18
CA LEU A 74 -7.98 -11.13 -1.46
C LEU A 74 -6.52 -11.40 -1.07
N ILE A 75 -5.65 -10.45 -1.35
CA ILE A 75 -4.22 -10.48 -1.09
C ILE A 75 -3.97 -9.64 0.15
N LEU A 76 -3.34 -10.23 1.16
CA LEU A 76 -3.08 -9.62 2.46
C LEU A 76 -1.58 -9.68 2.77
N PRO A 77 -0.79 -8.69 2.32
CA PRO A 77 0.55 -8.47 2.80
C PRO A 77 0.58 -8.24 4.31
N SER A 78 1.57 -8.84 4.98
CA SER A 78 1.79 -8.71 6.42
C SER A 78 3.05 -7.89 6.65
N LEU A 79 2.88 -6.69 7.18
CA LEU A 79 3.91 -5.65 7.20
C LEU A 79 5.14 -6.07 7.99
N ILE A 80 4.99 -6.75 9.13
CA ILE A 80 6.12 -7.05 10.01
C ILE A 80 6.70 -8.43 9.73
N SER A 81 5.86 -9.43 9.52
CA SER A 81 6.35 -10.78 9.28
C SER A 81 6.89 -10.99 7.87
N SER A 82 6.53 -10.13 6.93
CA SER A 82 6.75 -10.30 5.48
C SER A 82 6.04 -11.50 4.86
N ARG A 83 5.04 -12.10 5.54
CA ARG A 83 4.13 -13.06 4.90
C ARG A 83 3.17 -12.36 3.94
N ILE A 84 2.69 -13.11 2.97
CA ILE A 84 1.54 -12.69 2.16
C ILE A 84 0.49 -13.80 2.24
N TYR A 85 -0.70 -13.46 2.72
CA TYR A 85 -1.83 -14.38 2.73
C TYR A 85 -2.70 -14.16 1.50
N VAL A 86 -3.10 -15.27 0.89
CA VAL A 86 -4.10 -15.30 -0.17
C VAL A 86 -5.36 -15.90 0.42
N VAL A 87 -6.46 -15.16 0.37
CA VAL A 87 -7.75 -15.55 0.94
C VAL A 87 -8.74 -15.80 -0.19
N ASP A 88 -9.39 -16.96 -0.18
CA ASP A 88 -10.51 -17.27 -1.06
C ASP A 88 -11.80 -16.64 -0.53
N VAL A 89 -12.34 -15.72 -1.33
CA VAL A 89 -13.67 -15.13 -1.14
C VAL A 89 -14.64 -15.53 -2.25
N GLY A 90 -14.17 -16.26 -3.27
CA GLY A 90 -14.98 -16.65 -4.42
C GLY A 90 -15.93 -17.80 -4.14
N THR A 91 -15.57 -18.66 -3.18
CA THR A 91 -16.44 -19.78 -2.78
C THR A 91 -17.60 -19.31 -1.91
N ASP A 92 -17.29 -18.48 -0.92
CA ASP A 92 -18.28 -17.83 -0.07
C ASP A 92 -17.78 -16.44 0.29
N LEU A 93 -18.50 -15.43 -0.20
CA LEU A 93 -18.18 -14.03 0.06
C LEU A 93 -18.38 -13.67 1.54
N ARG A 94 -19.30 -14.33 2.25
CA ARG A 94 -19.64 -14.03 3.64
C ARG A 94 -18.79 -14.83 4.64
N ALA A 95 -18.15 -15.92 4.21
CA ALA A 95 -17.23 -16.71 5.01
C ALA A 95 -15.90 -17.02 4.28
N PRO A 96 -15.00 -16.02 4.12
CA PRO A 96 -13.70 -16.21 3.49
C PRO A 96 -12.85 -17.29 4.15
N ARG A 97 -12.00 -17.95 3.37
CA ARG A 97 -11.08 -18.99 3.85
C ARG A 97 -9.66 -18.79 3.36
N LEU A 98 -8.69 -19.22 4.17
CA LEU A 98 -7.30 -19.19 3.75
C LEU A 98 -7.10 -20.10 2.54
N PHE A 99 -6.48 -19.57 1.49
CA PHE A 99 -6.20 -20.29 0.25
C PHE A 99 -4.72 -20.66 0.14
N LYS A 100 -3.82 -19.70 0.38
CA LYS A 100 -2.38 -19.91 0.32
C LYS A 100 -1.64 -18.95 1.25
N VAL A 101 -0.45 -19.38 1.68
CA VAL A 101 0.51 -18.55 2.40
C VAL A 101 1.78 -18.51 1.57
N VAL A 102 2.27 -17.30 1.29
CA VAL A 102 3.64 -17.07 0.82
C VAL A 102 4.48 -16.78 2.05
N ASN A 103 5.49 -17.61 2.27
CA ASN A 103 6.35 -17.53 3.43
C ASN A 103 7.37 -16.39 3.28
N PRO A 104 7.80 -15.76 4.38
CA PRO A 104 8.71 -14.62 4.31
C PRO A 104 10.08 -15.01 3.78
N GLU A 105 10.54 -16.24 4.02
CA GLU A 105 11.81 -16.74 3.48
C GLU A 105 11.81 -16.72 1.95
N ASP A 106 10.68 -17.07 1.31
CA ASP A 106 10.57 -16.99 -0.16
C ASP A 106 10.69 -15.53 -0.63
N VAL A 107 10.08 -14.59 0.07
CA VAL A 107 10.18 -13.15 -0.24
C VAL A 107 11.63 -12.68 -0.09
N PHE A 108 12.30 -13.07 0.98
CA PHE A 108 13.68 -12.68 1.26
C PHE A 108 14.64 -13.25 0.22
N TRP A 109 14.56 -14.55 -0.06
CA TRP A 109 15.50 -15.22 -0.94
C TRP A 109 15.27 -14.93 -2.42
N LYS A 110 14.00 -14.81 -2.85
CA LYS A 110 13.67 -14.58 -4.26
C LYS A 110 13.70 -13.11 -4.63
N CYS A 111 13.40 -12.21 -3.69
CA CYS A 111 13.27 -10.79 -4.00
C CYS A 111 14.30 -9.88 -3.31
N ASN A 112 14.94 -10.34 -2.23
CA ASN A 112 15.75 -9.49 -1.35
C ASN A 112 15.00 -8.20 -0.95
N LEU A 113 13.73 -8.38 -0.59
CA LEU A 113 12.82 -7.35 -0.09
C LEU A 113 12.12 -7.87 1.18
N GLY A 114 11.51 -6.99 1.95
CA GLY A 114 10.72 -7.32 3.13
C GLY A 114 9.76 -6.17 3.46
N TYR A 115 8.90 -6.37 4.45
CA TYR A 115 7.89 -5.40 4.85
C TYR A 115 6.92 -5.04 3.70
N PRO A 116 6.20 -6.02 3.14
CA PRO A 116 5.28 -5.80 2.05
C PRO A 116 4.04 -5.02 2.53
N HIS A 117 3.54 -4.11 1.69
CA HIS A 117 2.52 -3.14 2.05
C HIS A 117 1.34 -3.14 1.08
N THR A 118 1.35 -2.27 0.08
CA THR A 118 0.23 -2.12 -0.87
C THR A 118 0.25 -3.23 -1.90
N SER A 119 -0.91 -3.77 -2.26
CA SER A 119 -1.04 -4.75 -3.35
C SER A 119 -2.03 -4.30 -4.41
N HIS A 120 -1.62 -4.39 -5.67
CA HIS A 120 -2.46 -4.10 -6.83
C HIS A 120 -2.36 -5.22 -7.88
N CYS A 121 -3.51 -5.64 -8.39
CA CYS A 121 -3.63 -6.38 -9.65
C CYS A 121 -3.07 -5.56 -10.81
N LEU A 122 -2.42 -6.23 -11.77
CA LEU A 122 -1.93 -5.63 -13.02
C LEU A 122 -2.79 -6.06 -14.21
N GLY A 123 -2.70 -5.31 -15.32
CA GLY A 123 -3.36 -5.69 -16.57
C GLY A 123 -2.83 -7.00 -17.18
N SER A 124 -1.61 -7.42 -16.82
CA SER A 124 -1.05 -8.73 -17.17
C SER A 124 -1.72 -9.90 -16.42
N GLY A 125 -2.54 -9.61 -15.41
CA GLY A 125 -3.10 -10.59 -14.48
C GLY A 125 -2.18 -10.93 -13.31
N GLU A 126 -0.96 -10.40 -13.27
CA GLU A 126 -0.06 -10.52 -12.11
C GLU A 126 -0.51 -9.63 -10.95
N ILE A 127 0.02 -9.88 -9.77
CA ILE A 127 -0.20 -9.05 -8.58
C ILE A 127 1.14 -8.44 -8.19
N MET A 128 1.17 -7.14 -8.05
CA MET A 128 2.34 -6.40 -7.60
C MET A 128 2.14 -5.89 -6.19
N ILE A 129 3.17 -6.02 -5.36
CA ILE A 129 3.13 -5.67 -3.94
C ILE A 129 4.34 -4.79 -3.61
N SER A 130 4.14 -3.57 -3.12
CA SER A 130 5.24 -2.71 -2.68
C SER A 130 5.86 -3.18 -1.37
N THR A 131 7.10 -2.78 -1.13
CA THR A 131 7.84 -3.10 0.09
C THR A 131 8.52 -1.87 0.67
N LEU A 132 8.68 -1.81 1.99
CA LEU A 132 9.37 -0.68 2.65
C LEU A 132 10.90 -0.86 2.69
N GLY A 133 11.39 -2.10 2.66
CA GLY A 133 12.80 -2.36 2.92
C GLY A 133 13.33 -3.71 2.49
N ASP A 134 14.56 -3.98 2.91
CA ASP A 134 15.22 -5.27 2.75
C ASP A 134 14.97 -6.18 3.98
N PRO A 135 15.37 -7.46 3.92
CA PRO A 135 15.21 -8.40 5.04
C PRO A 135 15.94 -7.98 6.32
N ALA A 136 16.95 -7.10 6.24
CA ALA A 136 17.69 -6.57 7.39
C ALA A 136 17.01 -5.33 8.01
N GLY A 137 15.85 -4.92 7.48
CA GLY A 137 15.10 -3.76 7.93
C GLY A 137 15.73 -2.42 7.53
N SER A 138 16.65 -2.41 6.56
CA SER A 138 17.12 -1.17 5.94
C SER A 138 16.13 -0.71 4.88
N GLY A 139 16.10 0.61 4.62
CA GLY A 139 15.22 1.19 3.62
C GLY A 139 15.61 0.72 2.22
N LYS A 140 14.62 0.30 1.44
CA LYS A 140 14.78 -0.13 0.05
C LYS A 140 13.41 -0.12 -0.62
N GLY A 141 13.26 0.69 -1.66
CA GLY A 141 12.08 0.66 -2.51
C GLY A 141 12.12 -0.53 -3.46
N GLY A 142 11.02 -1.25 -3.61
CA GLY A 142 10.91 -2.39 -4.52
C GLY A 142 9.50 -2.98 -4.54
N PHE A 143 9.29 -3.93 -5.46
CA PHE A 143 7.99 -4.57 -5.64
C PHE A 143 8.13 -6.08 -5.87
N ILE A 144 7.34 -6.85 -5.13
CA ILE A 144 7.18 -8.30 -5.32
C ILE A 144 6.15 -8.52 -6.41
N LEU A 145 6.44 -9.39 -7.39
CA LEU A 145 5.46 -9.91 -8.34
C LEU A 145 5.02 -11.31 -7.95
N LEU A 146 3.71 -11.49 -7.82
CA LEU A 146 3.08 -12.80 -7.72
C LEU A 146 2.40 -13.16 -9.04
N ASP A 147 2.45 -14.44 -9.37
CA ASP A 147 1.64 -15.02 -10.43
C ASP A 147 0.14 -14.93 -10.10
N GLY A 148 -0.68 -14.58 -11.10
CA GLY A 148 -2.11 -14.33 -10.91
C GLY A 148 -2.98 -15.55 -10.63
N GLU A 149 -2.45 -16.76 -10.86
CA GLU A 149 -3.20 -18.01 -10.78
C GLU A 149 -2.65 -18.92 -9.67
N THR A 150 -1.34 -19.08 -9.62
CA THR A 150 -0.64 -19.91 -8.64
C THR A 150 -0.29 -19.15 -7.36
N PHE A 151 -0.24 -17.80 -7.42
CA PHE A 151 0.22 -16.92 -6.34
C PHE A 151 1.64 -17.23 -5.86
N GLU A 152 2.48 -17.79 -6.74
CA GLU A 152 3.90 -17.95 -6.50
C GLU A 152 4.67 -16.67 -6.83
N ILE A 153 5.77 -16.43 -6.11
CA ILE A 153 6.66 -15.32 -6.39
C ILE A 153 7.35 -15.55 -7.74
N LYS A 154 7.19 -14.58 -8.64
CA LYS A 154 7.89 -14.52 -9.93
C LYS A 154 9.23 -13.79 -9.87
N GLY A 155 9.42 -12.98 -8.81
CA GLY A 155 10.60 -12.14 -8.61
C GLY A 155 10.18 -10.68 -8.38
N ASN A 156 11.04 -9.75 -8.78
CA ASN A 156 10.80 -8.32 -8.62
C ASN A 156 10.19 -7.72 -9.90
N TRP A 157 9.38 -6.67 -9.76
CA TRP A 157 8.90 -5.92 -10.92
C TRP A 157 10.00 -5.02 -11.48
N GLU A 158 10.70 -4.31 -10.60
CA GLU A 158 11.72 -3.34 -10.96
C GLU A 158 12.95 -3.98 -11.63
N LYS A 159 13.56 -3.23 -12.56
CA LYS A 159 14.75 -3.62 -13.31
C LYS A 159 15.81 -2.52 -13.26
N GLY A 160 17.06 -2.93 -13.49
CA GLY A 160 18.22 -2.04 -13.51
C GLY A 160 18.86 -1.83 -12.14
N ASP A 161 19.92 -1.02 -12.11
CA ASP A 161 20.78 -0.89 -10.92
C ASP A 161 20.35 0.21 -9.95
N LYS A 162 19.45 1.10 -10.37
CA LYS A 162 18.99 2.23 -9.55
C LYS A 162 17.82 1.78 -8.67
N VAL A 163 17.99 1.94 -7.36
CA VAL A 163 16.99 1.57 -6.36
C VAL A 163 16.66 2.78 -5.49
N PRO A 164 15.39 3.15 -5.29
CA PRO A 164 15.02 4.17 -4.33
C PRO A 164 15.41 3.80 -2.90
N PRO A 165 15.78 4.78 -2.07
CA PRO A 165 16.26 4.53 -0.73
C PRO A 165 15.18 3.97 0.21
N MET A 166 13.89 4.15 -0.12
CA MET A 166 12.75 3.68 0.67
C MET A 166 11.57 3.35 -0.24
N GLY A 167 10.59 2.61 0.29
CA GLY A 167 9.31 2.37 -0.36
C GLY A 167 8.14 2.52 0.62
N TYR A 168 6.92 2.61 0.09
CA TYR A 168 5.66 2.57 0.84
C TYR A 168 4.50 2.16 -0.06
N ASP A 169 3.81 3.13 -0.65
CA ASP A 169 2.65 2.94 -1.52
C ASP A 169 3.04 3.13 -2.99
N PHE A 170 2.18 2.72 -3.90
CA PHE A 170 2.38 2.97 -5.32
C PHE A 170 1.06 2.97 -6.09
N TRP A 171 1.07 3.66 -7.21
CA TRP A 171 0.00 3.60 -8.19
C TRP A 171 0.59 3.75 -9.60
N TYR A 172 -0.09 3.20 -10.59
CA TYR A 172 0.38 3.18 -11.97
C TYR A 172 -0.66 3.73 -12.95
N GLN A 173 -0.19 4.35 -14.03
CA GLN A 173 -1.01 4.84 -15.13
C GLN A 173 -0.38 4.45 -16.48
N PRO A 174 -0.76 3.30 -17.06
CA PRO A 174 -0.08 2.74 -18.23
C PRO A 174 -0.22 3.62 -19.48
N ARG A 175 -1.34 4.35 -19.64
CA ARG A 175 -1.54 5.30 -20.75
C ARG A 175 -0.52 6.45 -20.76
N HIS A 176 0.13 6.70 -19.63
CA HIS A 176 1.20 7.68 -19.49
C HIS A 176 2.59 7.06 -19.31
N ASN A 177 2.70 5.73 -19.47
CA ASN A 177 3.91 4.94 -19.29
C ASN A 177 4.58 5.15 -17.92
N VAL A 178 3.79 5.20 -16.84
CA VAL A 178 4.33 5.54 -15.51
C VAL A 178 3.82 4.61 -14.41
N LEU A 179 4.70 4.33 -13.45
CA LEU A 179 4.35 4.02 -12.08
C LEU A 179 5.00 5.07 -11.17
N ILE A 180 4.29 5.50 -10.13
CA ILE A 180 4.85 6.36 -9.09
C ILE A 180 4.69 5.66 -7.75
N SER A 181 5.80 5.52 -7.01
CA SER A 181 5.80 5.01 -5.64
C SER A 181 6.28 6.06 -4.64
N THR A 182 5.99 5.82 -3.37
CA THR A 182 6.26 6.77 -2.29
C THR A 182 7.21 6.19 -1.24
N GLU A 183 7.50 6.96 -0.19
CA GLU A 183 8.51 6.65 0.81
C GLU A 183 7.97 6.95 2.22
N TRP A 184 7.97 5.94 3.09
CA TRP A 184 7.58 6.16 4.49
C TRP A 184 8.79 6.37 5.41
N GLY A 185 9.57 5.31 5.63
CA GLY A 185 10.69 5.34 6.55
C GLY A 185 11.42 4.00 6.61
N ILE A 186 12.57 4.00 7.26
CA ILE A 186 13.42 2.81 7.39
C ILE A 186 12.76 1.83 8.38
N PRO A 187 12.47 0.57 7.99
CA PRO A 187 11.71 -0.36 8.84
C PRO A 187 12.30 -0.58 10.24
N LYS A 188 13.62 -0.74 10.39
CA LYS A 188 14.25 -0.92 11.71
C LYS A 188 14.17 0.31 12.63
N CYS A 189 13.96 1.50 12.05
CA CYS A 189 13.69 2.72 12.81
C CYS A 189 12.20 2.80 13.18
N LEU A 190 11.31 2.49 12.23
CA LEU A 190 9.85 2.52 12.41
C LEU A 190 9.32 1.42 13.35
N GLY A 191 10.05 0.31 13.50
CA GLY A 191 9.60 -0.86 14.27
C GLY A 191 9.27 -0.57 15.74
N TYR A 192 9.75 0.55 16.28
CA TYR A 192 9.50 1.04 17.64
C TYR A 192 8.52 2.23 17.70
N GLY A 193 7.93 2.61 16.58
CA GLY A 193 7.06 3.77 16.43
C GLY A 193 7.77 5.00 15.89
N PHE A 194 7.03 6.10 15.81
CA PHE A 194 7.57 7.40 15.43
C PHE A 194 8.45 7.96 16.56
N ASP A 195 9.67 8.43 16.22
CA ASP A 195 10.59 9.09 17.14
C ASP A 195 10.94 10.48 16.58
N PRO A 196 10.52 11.57 17.25
CA PRO A 196 10.92 12.93 16.85
C PRO A 196 12.43 13.13 16.74
N ASN A 197 13.24 12.35 17.47
CA ASN A 197 14.69 12.43 17.38
C ASN A 197 15.21 11.91 16.03
N ASP A 198 14.41 11.20 15.25
CA ASP A 198 14.80 10.63 13.96
C ASP A 198 14.60 11.58 12.78
N LEU A 199 13.92 12.72 13.01
CA LEU A 199 13.83 13.81 12.07
C LEU A 199 15.22 14.34 11.70
N LYS A 200 15.39 14.68 10.42
CA LYS A 200 16.59 15.22 9.77
C LYS A 200 17.78 14.27 9.76
N LYS A 201 17.57 13.00 10.12
CA LYS A 201 18.59 11.94 10.05
C LYS A 201 18.45 11.06 8.80
N GLY A 202 17.55 11.42 7.87
CA GLY A 202 17.27 10.66 6.66
C GLY A 202 16.60 9.31 6.94
N ARG A 203 15.84 9.21 8.04
CA ARG A 203 15.13 7.99 8.46
C ARG A 203 13.67 7.95 8.00
N TYR A 204 13.12 9.11 7.62
CA TYR A 204 11.80 9.26 7.03
C TYR A 204 11.92 9.63 5.54
N GLY A 205 10.94 9.18 4.77
CA GLY A 205 10.87 9.40 3.33
C GLY A 205 10.65 10.85 2.98
N ARG A 206 11.02 11.23 1.74
CA ARG A 206 10.81 12.58 1.23
C ARG A 206 10.49 12.65 -0.25
N ARG A 207 10.43 11.51 -0.95
CA ARG A 207 10.36 11.50 -2.41
C ARG A 207 9.17 10.73 -2.94
N LEU A 208 8.72 11.16 -4.11
CA LEU A 208 8.01 10.32 -5.05
C LEU A 208 9.03 9.74 -6.03
N ASN A 209 8.95 8.43 -6.24
CA ASN A 209 9.85 7.68 -7.11
C ASN A 209 9.10 7.34 -8.39
N VAL A 210 9.57 7.88 -9.51
CA VAL A 210 8.95 7.74 -10.84
C VAL A 210 9.66 6.63 -11.60
N TRP A 211 8.87 5.70 -12.12
CA TRP A 211 9.32 4.52 -12.85
C TRP A 211 8.74 4.54 -14.26
N ASP A 212 9.55 4.15 -15.23
CA ASP A 212 9.07 3.87 -16.57
C ASP A 212 8.31 2.53 -16.54
N TRP A 213 7.03 2.57 -16.90
CA TRP A 213 6.14 1.41 -16.82
C TRP A 213 6.52 0.29 -17.80
N THR A 214 7.09 0.61 -18.96
CA THR A 214 7.42 -0.35 -20.01
C THR A 214 8.76 -1.02 -19.74
N THR A 215 9.77 -0.25 -19.34
CA THR A 215 11.12 -0.79 -19.07
C THR A 215 11.29 -1.26 -17.62
N HIS A 216 10.37 -0.87 -16.73
CA HIS A 216 10.38 -1.15 -15.30
C HIS A 216 11.59 -0.52 -14.57
N THR A 217 12.11 0.59 -15.07
CA THR A 217 13.32 1.22 -14.53
C THR A 217 12.99 2.50 -13.75
N TYR A 218 13.70 2.75 -12.67
CA TYR A 218 13.61 3.99 -11.89
C TYR A 218 14.24 5.17 -12.65
N VAL A 219 13.44 6.19 -12.99
CA VAL A 219 13.85 7.27 -13.91
C VAL A 219 13.97 8.64 -13.25
N GLN A 220 13.20 8.93 -12.19
CA GLN A 220 13.18 10.26 -11.59
C GLN A 220 12.77 10.21 -10.11
N ALA A 221 13.40 11.06 -9.29
CA ALA A 221 12.98 11.34 -7.92
C ALA A 221 12.39 12.76 -7.83
N ILE A 222 11.22 12.90 -7.21
CA ILE A 222 10.60 14.20 -6.93
C ILE A 222 10.64 14.43 -5.43
N ASP A 223 11.35 15.46 -4.98
CA ASP A 223 11.44 15.82 -3.56
C ASP A 223 10.20 16.63 -3.14
N VAL A 224 9.47 16.14 -2.13
CA VAL A 224 8.28 16.80 -1.56
C VAL A 224 8.54 17.37 -0.15
N GLY A 225 9.79 17.37 0.30
CA GLY A 225 10.23 18.01 1.55
C GLY A 225 10.89 17.05 2.54
N GLU A 226 11.88 17.55 3.28
CA GLU A 226 12.62 16.79 4.29
C GLU A 226 11.67 16.14 5.32
N ASP A 227 11.86 14.83 5.54
CA ASP A 227 11.03 13.99 6.39
C ASP A 227 9.52 14.07 6.09
N ALA A 228 9.11 14.45 4.87
CA ALA A 228 7.68 14.61 4.55
C ALA A 228 6.86 13.33 4.75
N ALA A 229 7.50 12.16 4.60
CA ALA A 229 6.90 10.83 4.59
C ALA A 229 5.66 10.78 3.69
N PRO A 230 5.82 10.93 2.36
CA PRO A 230 4.72 10.73 1.41
C PRO A 230 4.21 9.30 1.56
N LEU A 231 2.96 9.17 2.00
CA LEU A 231 2.30 7.89 2.23
C LEU A 231 1.44 7.53 1.01
N GLU A 232 0.11 7.61 1.17
CA GLU A 232 -0.87 7.18 0.19
C GLU A 232 -0.85 8.05 -1.06
N ILE A 233 -0.66 7.40 -2.21
CA ILE A 233 -0.68 8.04 -3.52
C ILE A 233 -1.92 7.63 -4.31
N ARG A 234 -2.56 8.59 -4.95
CA ARG A 234 -3.78 8.40 -5.73
C ARG A 234 -3.65 9.14 -7.05
N PHE A 235 -3.56 8.42 -8.17
CA PHE A 235 -3.88 9.01 -9.46
C PHE A 235 -5.37 9.35 -9.52
N LEU A 236 -5.73 10.34 -10.33
CA LEU A 236 -7.13 10.48 -10.76
C LEU A 236 -7.59 9.18 -11.45
N HIS A 237 -8.86 8.83 -11.26
CA HIS A 237 -9.44 7.60 -11.83
C HIS A 237 -9.56 7.67 -13.35
N ASN A 238 -9.72 8.88 -13.92
CA ASN A 238 -9.67 9.09 -15.35
C ASN A 238 -8.30 8.64 -15.92
N PRO A 239 -8.27 7.60 -16.78
CA PRO A 239 -7.02 7.05 -17.31
C PRO A 239 -6.24 8.00 -18.23
N ASP A 240 -6.89 9.06 -18.71
CA ASP A 240 -6.27 10.09 -19.57
C ASP A 240 -5.70 11.27 -18.77
N ALA A 241 -5.95 11.33 -17.46
CA ALA A 241 -5.40 12.35 -16.59
C ALA A 241 -3.97 11.99 -16.16
N ALA A 242 -3.05 12.94 -16.37
CA ALA A 242 -1.63 12.80 -16.03
C ALA A 242 -1.30 13.48 -14.69
N GLU A 243 -2.18 13.35 -13.70
CA GLU A 243 -2.02 13.95 -12.38
C GLU A 243 -2.69 13.12 -11.27
N GLY A 244 -2.38 13.46 -10.03
CA GLY A 244 -2.95 12.86 -8.84
C GLY A 244 -2.47 13.56 -7.57
N PHE A 245 -2.73 12.95 -6.43
CA PHE A 245 -2.40 13.50 -5.12
C PHE A 245 -1.66 12.50 -4.24
N VAL A 246 -0.85 13.03 -3.32
CA VAL A 246 -0.16 12.27 -2.29
C VAL A 246 -0.27 12.95 -0.93
N GLY A 247 -0.62 12.18 0.10
CA GLY A 247 -0.63 12.65 1.49
C GLY A 247 0.77 12.53 2.10
N CYS A 248 1.30 13.61 2.67
CA CYS A 248 2.59 13.62 3.37
C CYS A 248 2.33 13.72 4.87
N THR A 249 2.54 12.62 5.60
CA THR A 249 2.04 12.50 6.97
C THR A 249 2.73 13.46 7.93
N ILE A 250 4.07 13.46 7.99
CA ILE A 250 4.82 14.27 8.96
C ILE A 250 4.65 15.77 8.66
N SER A 251 4.69 16.16 7.38
CA SER A 251 4.48 17.57 7.00
C SER A 251 3.02 18.02 7.02
N SER A 252 2.07 17.09 7.21
CA SER A 252 0.62 17.34 7.20
C SER A 252 0.14 18.10 5.96
N ALA A 253 0.70 17.73 4.81
CA ALA A 253 0.46 18.39 3.53
C ALA A 253 -0.05 17.40 2.49
N ILE A 254 -0.85 17.89 1.54
CA ILE A 254 -1.18 17.15 0.32
C ILE A 254 -0.45 17.83 -0.83
N HIS A 255 0.25 17.02 -1.62
CA HIS A 255 0.88 17.47 -2.86
C HIS A 255 0.10 16.94 -4.05
N ARG A 256 -0.08 17.78 -5.06
CA ARG A 256 -0.52 17.36 -6.39
C ARG A 256 0.72 17.01 -7.20
N PHE A 257 0.78 15.81 -7.74
CA PHE A 257 1.81 15.44 -8.72
C PHE A 257 1.22 15.43 -10.12
N TYR A 258 1.99 15.85 -11.12
CA TYR A 258 1.52 16.00 -12.49
C TYR A 258 2.65 15.86 -13.50
N LYS A 259 2.30 15.46 -14.73
CA LYS A 259 3.23 15.43 -15.86
C LYS A 259 3.40 16.83 -16.45
N THR A 260 4.65 17.28 -16.61
CA THR A 260 4.94 18.60 -17.19
C THR A 260 4.93 18.56 -18.73
N GLU A 261 4.96 19.73 -19.37
CA GLU A 261 5.09 19.87 -20.82
C GLU A 261 6.38 19.23 -21.38
N ARG A 262 7.44 19.10 -20.58
CA ARG A 262 8.68 18.43 -20.98
C ARG A 262 8.58 16.90 -20.92
N GLY A 263 7.52 16.38 -20.33
CA GLY A 263 7.26 14.95 -20.18
C GLY A 263 7.81 14.31 -18.90
N ASP A 264 8.57 15.05 -18.08
CA ASP A 264 8.93 14.68 -16.70
C ASP A 264 7.76 14.92 -15.74
N TRP A 265 7.89 14.46 -14.50
CA TRP A 265 6.86 14.65 -13.45
C TRP A 265 7.30 15.71 -12.44
N ALA A 266 6.34 16.44 -11.89
CA ALA A 266 6.56 17.42 -10.84
C ALA A 266 5.52 17.26 -9.73
N ALA A 267 5.78 17.88 -8.57
CA ALA A 267 4.82 17.94 -7.49
C ALA A 267 4.78 19.34 -6.87
N GLU A 268 3.60 19.75 -6.43
CA GLU A 268 3.39 21.02 -5.75
C GLU A 268 2.48 20.83 -4.53
N LYS A 269 2.72 21.59 -3.46
CA LYS A 269 1.87 21.55 -2.28
C LYS A 269 0.56 22.29 -2.55
N VAL A 270 -0.56 21.60 -2.43
CA VAL A 270 -1.90 22.16 -2.68
C VAL A 270 -2.72 22.34 -1.41
N ILE A 271 -2.46 21.55 -0.36
CA ILE A 271 -3.15 21.65 0.93
C ILE A 271 -2.12 21.58 2.04
N GLN A 272 -2.29 22.41 3.07
CA GLN A 272 -1.55 22.34 4.32
C GLN A 272 -2.54 22.30 5.48
N VAL A 273 -2.47 21.26 6.30
CA VAL A 273 -3.20 21.20 7.57
C VAL A 273 -2.30 21.82 8.65
N PRO A 274 -2.74 22.88 9.35
CA PRO A 274 -1.93 23.52 10.39
C PRO A 274 -1.92 22.67 11.67
N SER A 275 -0.78 22.70 12.36
CA SER A 275 -0.65 22.10 13.70
C SER A 275 -1.53 22.84 14.72
N LYS A 276 -1.92 22.12 15.78
CA LYS A 276 -2.63 22.70 16.93
C LYS A 276 -1.77 22.62 18.19
N LYS A 277 -1.75 23.69 18.98
CA LYS A 277 -1.20 23.65 20.33
C LYS A 277 -2.12 22.82 21.22
N VAL A 278 -1.55 21.89 21.95
CA VAL A 278 -2.28 20.94 22.79
C VAL A 278 -1.50 20.65 24.08
N GLU A 279 -2.19 20.16 25.10
CA GLU A 279 -1.60 19.61 26.32
C GLU A 279 -1.80 18.09 26.35
N GLY A 280 -0.89 17.35 27.00
CA GLY A 280 -0.98 15.89 27.13
C GLY A 280 -0.58 15.09 25.87
N TRP A 281 -0.04 15.75 24.86
CA TRP A 281 0.54 15.13 23.66
C TRP A 281 2.07 15.00 23.79
N LEU A 282 2.68 14.12 22.97
CA LEU A 282 4.13 13.88 22.95
C LEU A 282 4.94 15.16 22.64
N LEU A 283 4.36 16.11 21.92
CA LEU A 283 4.97 17.37 21.48
C LEU A 283 4.10 18.57 21.90
N PRO A 284 4.64 19.80 21.98
CA PRO A 284 3.85 21.00 22.27
C PRO A 284 2.83 21.34 21.17
N GLU A 285 3.05 20.84 19.96
CA GLU A 285 2.14 20.98 18.82
C GLU A 285 1.80 19.61 18.25
N MET A 286 0.51 19.39 18.00
CA MET A 286 0.00 18.21 17.32
C MET A 286 -0.19 18.54 15.84
N PRO A 287 0.62 17.95 14.94
CA PRO A 287 0.42 18.12 13.51
C PRO A 287 -0.80 17.31 13.05
N GLY A 288 -1.25 17.55 11.82
CA GLY A 288 -2.42 16.87 11.26
C GLY A 288 -2.22 15.37 11.05
N PHE A 289 -0.98 14.92 10.77
CA PHE A 289 -0.64 13.54 10.43
C PHE A 289 -1.60 12.93 9.40
N ILE A 290 -1.58 13.48 8.18
CA ILE A 290 -2.41 12.96 7.08
C ILE A 290 -1.86 11.57 6.69
N THR A 291 -2.49 10.51 7.19
CA THR A 291 -2.04 9.14 6.95
C THR A 291 -2.67 8.50 5.73
N ASP A 292 -3.85 8.93 5.31
CA ASP A 292 -4.56 8.38 4.16
C ASP A 292 -5.33 9.47 3.39
N ILE A 293 -5.48 9.24 2.09
CA ILE A 293 -6.28 10.04 1.17
C ILE A 293 -7.02 9.12 0.19
N LEU A 294 -8.21 9.54 -0.22
CA LEU A 294 -9.02 8.86 -1.22
C LEU A 294 -9.65 9.87 -2.17
N ILE A 295 -9.80 9.47 -3.42
CA ILE A 295 -10.46 10.26 -4.47
C ILE A 295 -11.75 9.53 -4.85
N SER A 296 -12.85 10.28 -4.92
CA SER A 296 -14.15 9.81 -5.41
C SER A 296 -14.03 9.31 -6.86
N LEU A 297 -14.83 8.31 -7.27
CA LEU A 297 -14.73 7.73 -8.63
C LEU A 297 -15.02 8.72 -9.77
N ASP A 298 -15.64 9.86 -9.47
CA ASP A 298 -15.91 10.95 -10.41
C ASP A 298 -14.83 12.05 -10.40
N ASP A 299 -13.72 11.84 -9.68
CA ASP A 299 -12.55 12.74 -9.61
C ASP A 299 -12.91 14.15 -9.10
N ARG A 300 -13.84 14.25 -8.15
CA ARG A 300 -14.37 15.52 -7.60
C ARG A 300 -14.27 15.63 -6.09
#